data_AF-A0A062WVJ7-F1
#
_entry.id   AF-A0A062WVJ7-F1
#
_cell.length_a   1.000
_cell.length_b   1.000
_cell.length_c   1.000
_cell.angle_alpha   90.00
_cell.angle_beta   90.00
_cell.angle_gamma   90.00
#
_symmetry.space_group_name_H-M   'P 1'
#
loop_
_entity.id
_entity.type
_entity.pdbx_description
1 polymer ?
#
loop_
_entity_poly.entity_id
_entity_poly.type
_entity_poly.pdbx_seq_one_letter_code
_entity_poly.pdbx_strand_id
1 'polypeptide(L)' 'MMARYTCTYCGITSDRVATKAEASHLLATHMQVRHGGLGRGPQPAAIPRTGSRRVRRR' A
#
# COMPACT_ATOMS: atom_id res chain seq x y z
N MET A 1 -24.27 -8.64 -11.00
CA MET A 1 -24.34 -7.19 -10.65
C MET A 1 -22.91 -6.68 -10.61
N MET A 2 -22.45 -5.99 -11.66
CA MET A 2 -21.06 -5.49 -11.72
C MET A 2 -20.91 -4.25 -10.84
N ALA A 3 -19.87 -4.22 -10.00
CA ALA A 3 -19.58 -3.10 -9.11
C ALA A 3 -18.63 -2.11 -9.80
N ARG A 4 -18.67 -0.83 -9.44
CA ARG A 4 -17.75 0.21 -9.90
C ARG A 4 -17.38 1.09 -8.72
N TYR A 5 -16.19 1.66 -8.73
CA TYR A 5 -15.79 2.65 -7.73
C TYR A 5 -15.37 3.94 -8.42
N THR A 6 -15.64 5.06 -7.77
CA THR A 6 -15.24 6.40 -8.20
C THR A 6 -14.42 7.03 -7.08
N CYS A 7 -13.22 7.49 -7.42
CA CYS A 7 -12.39 8.28 -6.54
C CYS A 7 -12.90 9.73 -6.55
N THR A 8 -13.32 10.27 -5.41
CA THR A 8 -13.85 11.64 -5.28
C THR A 8 -12.77 12.72 -5.37
N TYR A 9 -11.51 12.36 -5.14
CA TYR A 9 -10.38 13.30 -5.19
C TYR A 9 -9.85 13.51 -6.61
N CYS A 10 -9.79 12.44 -7.42
CA CYS A 10 -9.32 12.48 -8.80
C CYS A 10 -10.46 12.55 -9.83
N GLY A 11 -11.69 12.23 -9.44
CA GLY A 11 -12.81 12.02 -10.38
C GLY A 11 -12.68 10.75 -11.24
N ILE A 12 -11.65 9.91 -11.01
CA ILE A 12 -11.42 8.70 -11.79
C ILE A 12 -12.45 7.65 -11.38
N THR A 13 -13.13 7.08 -12.38
CA THR A 13 -14.05 5.95 -12.22
C THR A 13 -13.40 4.72 -12.84
N SER A 14 -13.33 3.62 -12.08
CA SER A 14 -12.75 2.36 -12.59
C SER A 14 -13.80 1.54 -13.34
N ASP A 15 -13.37 0.87 -14.40
CA ASP A 15 -14.24 0.01 -15.20
C ASP A 15 -14.57 -1.29 -14.46
N ARG A 16 -15.87 -1.56 -14.39
CA ARG A 16 -16.62 -2.74 -13.88
C ARG A 16 -15.80 -3.85 -13.22
N VAL A 17 -15.82 -3.86 -11.89
CA VAL A 17 -15.29 -4.91 -11.02
C VAL A 17 -16.34 -6.00 -10.78
N ALA A 18 -15.92 -7.26 -10.71
CA ALA A 18 -16.83 -8.40 -10.59
C ALA A 18 -17.61 -8.40 -9.28
N THR A 19 -16.99 -7.91 -8.19
CA THR A 19 -17.58 -7.93 -6.85
C THR A 19 -17.46 -6.58 -6.12
N LYS A 20 -18.38 -6.33 -5.16
CA LYS A 20 -18.31 -5.14 -4.29
C LYS A 20 -17.06 -5.12 -3.40
N ALA A 21 -16.60 -6.29 -2.97
CA ALA A 21 -15.40 -6.43 -2.15
C ALA A 21 -14.14 -6.00 -2.92
N GLU A 22 -14.00 -6.43 -4.18
CA GLU A 22 -12.90 -5.96 -5.03
C GLU A 22 -12.98 -4.47 -5.33
N ALA A 23 -14.18 -3.93 -5.58
CA ALA A 23 -14.34 -2.48 -5.78
C ALA A 23 -13.87 -1.67 -4.56
N SER A 24 -14.14 -2.18 -3.35
CA SER A 24 -13.68 -1.55 -2.09
C SER A 24 -12.17 -1.67 -1.92
N HIS A 25 -11.58 -2.83 -2.23
CA HIS A 25 -10.13 -3.04 -2.19
C HIS A 25 -9.41 -2.12 -3.19
N LEU A 26 -9.87 -2.07 -4.44
CA LEU A 26 -9.26 -1.22 -5.47
C LEU A 26 -9.37 0.27 -5.12
N LEU A 27 -10.49 0.73 -4.56
CA LEU A 27 -10.62 2.10 -4.08
C LEU A 27 -9.64 2.37 -2.93
N ALA A 28 -9.52 1.47 -1.95
CA ALA A 28 -8.58 1.62 -0.84
C ALA A 28 -7.12 1.67 -1.32
N THR A 29 -6.72 0.78 -2.22
CA THR A 29 -5.38 0.78 -2.84
C THR A 29 -5.16 2.04 -3.68
N HIS A 30 -6.17 2.48 -4.44
CA HIS A 30 -6.10 3.73 -5.20
C HIS A 30 -5.88 4.93 -4.26
N MET A 31 -6.65 5.02 -3.18
CA MET A 31 -6.48 6.03 -2.13
C MET A 31 -5.06 5.99 -1.56
N GLN A 32 -4.54 4.79 -1.25
CA GLN A 32 -3.21 4.64 -0.68
C GLN A 32 -2.07 4.99 -1.66
N VAL A 33 -2.18 4.62 -2.93
CA VAL A 33 -1.11 4.85 -3.91
C VAL A 33 -1.15 6.28 -4.46
N ARG A 34 -2.34 6.80 -4.77
CA ARG A 34 -2.50 8.12 -5.40
C ARG A 34 -2.60 9.26 -4.38
N HIS A 35 -3.16 9.00 -3.21
CA HIS A 35 -3.38 10.00 -2.16
C HIS A 35 -2.71 9.65 -0.82
N GLY A 36 -2.14 8.46 -0.67
CA GLY A 36 -1.59 7.96 0.58
C GLY A 36 -0.23 8.53 0.98
N GLY A 37 0.07 9.76 0.55
CA GLY A 37 1.06 10.60 1.24
C GLY A 37 0.75 10.82 2.73
N LEU A 38 -0.41 10.37 3.24
CA LEU A 38 -0.84 10.49 4.63
C LEU A 38 -0.73 9.21 5.48
N GLY A 39 -0.09 8.13 4.99
CA GLY A 39 -0.05 6.89 5.75
C GLY A 39 1.03 5.92 5.33
N ARG A 40 2.30 6.27 5.57
CA ARG A 40 3.32 5.25 5.78
C ARG A 40 2.95 4.51 7.07
N GLY A 41 2.20 3.41 6.95
CA GLY A 41 2.33 2.31 7.90
C GLY A 41 3.83 1.95 8.01
N PRO A 42 4.31 1.53 9.19
CA PRO A 42 5.73 1.42 9.48
C PRO A 42 6.40 0.63 8.36
N GLN A 43 7.43 1.23 7.73
CA GLN A 43 8.35 0.48 6.89
C GLN A 43 8.78 -0.75 7.70
N PRO A 44 8.73 -1.98 7.14
CA PRO A 44 9.33 -3.12 7.81
C PRO A 44 10.76 -2.73 8.11
N ALA A 45 11.06 -2.66 9.41
CA ALA A 45 12.29 -2.10 9.93
C ALA A 45 13.47 -2.65 9.14
N ALA A 46 14.27 -1.75 8.57
CA ALA A 46 15.55 -2.10 7.98
C ALA A 46 16.29 -2.96 9.01
N ILE A 47 16.42 -4.25 8.72
CA ILE A 47 17.18 -5.20 9.52
C ILE A 47 18.56 -4.56 9.72
N PRO A 48 18.98 -4.20 10.93
CA PRO A 48 20.32 -3.68 11.10
C PRO A 48 21.26 -4.82 10.73
N ARG A 49 22.06 -4.60 9.67
CA ARG A 49 23.25 -5.40 9.38
C ARG A 49 24.18 -5.26 10.58
N THR A 50 23.93 -6.07 11.60
CA THR A 50 24.84 -6.22 12.73
C THR A 50 26.02 -7.00 12.19
N GLY A 51 27.00 -6.26 11.68
CA GLY A 51 28.31 -6.78 11.37
C GLY A 51 28.92 -7.32 12.65
N SER A 52 28.81 -8.63 12.86
CA SER A 52 29.55 -9.36 13.89
C SER A 52 31.03 -9.46 13.47
N ARG A 53 31.69 -8.32 13.34
CA ARG A 53 33.15 -8.22 13.23
C ARG A 53 33.72 -7.98 14.61
N ARG A 54 33.65 -8.98 15.49
CA ARG A 54 34.48 -8.99 16.70
C ARG A 54 35.80 -9.69 16.39
N VAL A 55 36.70 -8.92 15.80
CA VAL A 55 38.14 -9.21 15.87
C VAL A 55 38.59 -8.91 17.29
N ARG A 56 39.09 -9.92 18.02
CA ARG A 56 40.31 -9.74 18.81
C ARG A 56 40.91 -11.09 19.19
N ARG A 57 42.07 -11.36 18.59
CA ARG A 57 43.09 -12.30 19.05
C ARG A 57 43.43 -12.01 20.53
N ARG A 58 43.49 -13.05 21.34
CA ARG A 58 44.57 -13.24 22.31
C ARG A 58 44.69 -14.72 22.65
#